data_AF-A0A821TLY3-F1
#
_entry.id   AF-A0A821TLY3-F1
#
_cell.length_a   1.000
_cell.length_b   1.000
_cell.length_c   1.000
_cell.angle_alpha   90.00
_cell.angle_beta   90.00
_cell.angle_gamma   90.00
#
_symmetry.space_group_name_H-M   'P 1'
#
loop_
_entity.id
_entity.type
_entity.pdbx_description
1 polymer ?
#
loop_
_entity_poly.entity_id
_entity_poly.type
_entity_poly.pdbx_seq_one_letter_code
_entity_poly.pdbx_strand_id
1 'polypeptide(L)'
;MIFLALAAAGWCYQCDSRNPSCQINVDAVALANTKTPCNGQCYIRVKSGLMYRGCSWEYGFMTPQVSFTPIFQHDAMWIFCDTSLCNGNANASP
;
A
#
# COMPACT_ATOMS: atom_id res chain seq x y z
N MET A 1 -29.96 -1.79 -3.17
CA MET A 1 -29.12 -2.11 -1.99
C MET A 1 -27.71 -1.72 -2.34
N ILE A 2 -27.21 -0.59 -1.85
CA ILE A 2 -25.84 -0.14 -2.11
C ILE A 2 -24.99 -0.80 -1.03
N PHE A 3 -24.20 -1.81 -1.41
CA PHE A 3 -23.14 -2.30 -0.56
C PHE A 3 -22.06 -1.22 -0.47
N LEU A 4 -22.21 -0.31 0.49
CA LEU A 4 -21.08 0.43 1.02
C LEU A 4 -20.25 -0.60 1.78
N ALA A 5 -19.35 -1.28 1.07
CA ALA A 5 -18.27 -2.00 1.69
C ALA A 5 -17.46 -0.93 2.45
N LEU A 6 -17.71 -0.82 3.76
CA LEU A 6 -16.77 -0.17 4.66
C LEU A 6 -15.45 -0.89 4.43
N ALA A 7 -14.52 -0.23 3.75
CA ALA A 7 -13.16 -0.71 3.56
C ALA A 7 -12.65 -1.13 4.94
N ALA A 8 -12.54 -2.43 5.16
CA ALA A 8 -12.16 -2.95 6.46
C ALA A 8 -10.73 -2.49 6.73
N ALA A 9 -10.55 -1.77 7.84
CA ALA A 9 -9.27 -1.24 8.29
C ALA A 9 -8.27 -2.40 8.49
N GLY A 10 -7.42 -2.60 7.48
CA GLY A 10 -6.35 -3.59 7.49
C GLY A 10 -5.07 -3.02 8.10
N TRP A 11 -4.11 -3.92 8.30
CA TRP A 11 -2.72 -3.52 8.52
C TRP A 11 -2.07 -3.33 7.15
N CYS A 12 -1.18 -2.34 6.99
CA CYS A 12 -0.35 -2.21 5.80
C CYS A 12 1.11 -2.19 6.20
N TYR A 13 2.00 -2.62 5.31
CA TYR A 13 3.43 -2.38 5.47
C TYR A 13 3.73 -0.89 5.26
N GLN A 14 4.55 -0.33 6.15
CA GLN A 14 5.01 1.05 6.11
C GLN A 14 6.54 1.08 6.06
N CYS A 15 7.08 1.07 4.86
CA CYS A 15 8.52 0.97 4.63
C CYS A 15 8.88 1.45 3.22
N ASP A 16 10.19 1.52 2.93
CA ASP A 16 10.69 1.80 1.59
C ASP A 16 11.89 0.94 1.23
N SER A 17 12.18 0.86 -0.07
CA SER A 17 13.23 0.01 -0.65
C SER A 17 14.67 0.45 -0.32
N ARG A 18 14.90 1.40 0.59
CA ARG A 18 16.21 1.57 1.24
C ARG A 18 16.43 0.55 2.34
N ASN A 19 15.34 0.03 2.92
CA ASN A 19 15.39 -1.15 3.80
C ASN A 19 15.42 -2.42 2.91
N PRO A 20 16.44 -3.31 3.05
CA PRO A 20 16.53 -4.56 2.30
C PRO A 20 15.31 -5.47 2.45
N SER A 21 14.60 -5.37 3.57
CA SER A 21 13.39 -6.14 3.82
C SER A 21 12.15 -5.58 3.12
N CYS A 22 12.22 -4.39 2.50
CA CYS A 22 11.11 -3.70 1.83
C CYS A 22 11.34 -3.50 0.32
N GLN A 23 12.04 -4.44 -0.32
CA GLN A 23 12.28 -4.42 -1.77
C GLN A 23 11.00 -4.81 -2.53
N ILE A 24 11.15 -5.52 -3.66
CA ILE A 24 10.05 -6.03 -4.49
C ILE A 24 9.05 -6.85 -3.67
N ASN A 25 9.55 -7.71 -2.78
CA ASN A 25 8.74 -8.44 -1.82
C ASN A 25 9.18 -8.05 -0.42
N VAL A 26 8.19 -7.86 0.45
CA VAL A 26 8.41 -7.64 1.87
C VAL A 26 8.83 -8.95 2.51
N ASP A 27 9.94 -8.94 3.23
CA ASP A 27 10.24 -9.96 4.22
C ASP A 27 9.31 -9.75 5.44
N ALA A 28 8.22 -10.52 5.47
CA ALA A 28 7.17 -10.39 6.48
C ALA A 28 7.65 -10.63 7.92
N VAL A 29 8.74 -11.39 8.09
CA VAL A 29 9.33 -11.66 9.41
C VAL A 29 10.17 -10.48 9.85
N ALA A 30 11.06 -10.00 8.97
CA ALA A 30 11.92 -8.86 9.26
C ALA A 30 11.15 -7.53 9.44
N LEU A 31 9.99 -7.40 8.79
CA LEU A 31 9.16 -6.19 8.79
C LEU A 31 7.91 -6.26 9.68
N ALA A 32 7.85 -7.20 10.62
CA ALA A 32 6.72 -7.33 11.55
C ALA A 32 6.39 -6.02 12.28
N ASN A 33 7.41 -5.22 12.62
CA ASN A 33 7.27 -3.93 13.33
C ASN A 33 6.94 -2.73 12.43
N THR A 34 6.90 -2.92 11.11
CA THR A 34 6.54 -1.85 10.15
C THR A 34 5.09 -1.95 9.69
N LYS A 35 4.32 -2.84 10.30
CA LYS A 35 2.88 -2.94 10.07
C LYS A 35 2.20 -1.79 10.80
N THR A 36 1.41 -1.01 10.10
CA THR A 36 0.65 0.10 10.66
C THR A 36 -0.85 -0.11 10.41
N PRO A 37 -1.75 0.22 11.36
CA PRO A 37 -3.18 0.17 11.12
C PRO A 37 -3.58 1.30 10.17
N CYS A 38 -4.32 0.99 9.09
CA CYS A 38 -4.77 1.97 8.11
C CYS A 38 -6.30 2.07 8.08
N ASN A 39 -6.82 3.28 8.24
CA ASN A 39 -8.24 3.59 8.03
C ASN A 39 -8.52 3.86 6.54
N GLY A 40 -8.35 2.84 5.69
CA GLY A 40 -8.50 2.96 4.25
C GLY A 40 -7.80 1.83 3.49
N GLN A 41 -7.03 2.18 2.46
CA GLN A 41 -6.32 1.24 1.61
C GLN A 41 -4.81 1.29 1.86
N CYS A 42 -4.13 0.20 1.54
CA CYS A 42 -2.69 0.22 1.42
C CYS A 42 -2.28 0.78 0.04
N TYR A 43 -1.06 1.31 -0.06
CA TYR A 43 -0.46 1.67 -1.33
C TYR A 43 0.93 1.04 -1.52
N ILE A 44 1.31 0.96 -2.79
CA ILE A 44 2.67 0.87 -3.28
C ILE A 44 2.90 2.08 -4.19
N ARG A 45 3.96 2.83 -3.94
CA ARG A 45 4.35 3.99 -4.71
C ARG A 45 5.74 3.74 -5.27
N VAL A 46 5.90 3.88 -6.58
CA VAL A 46 7.20 3.81 -7.24
C VAL A 46 7.56 5.20 -7.76
N LYS A 47 8.63 5.78 -7.22
CA LYS A 47 9.14 7.10 -7.62
C LYS A 47 10.66 7.03 -7.77
N SER A 48 11.17 7.42 -8.93
CA SER A 48 12.61 7.46 -9.22
C SER A 48 13.34 6.14 -8.90
N GLY A 49 12.71 5.00 -9.20
CA GLY A 49 13.24 3.66 -8.92
C GLY A 49 13.16 3.21 -7.45
N LEU A 50 12.66 4.05 -6.54
CA LEU A 50 12.41 3.69 -5.14
C LEU A 50 10.95 3.26 -4.95
N MET A 51 10.76 2.19 -4.18
CA MET A 51 9.45 1.69 -3.79
C MET A 51 9.13 2.12 -2.37
N TYR A 52 7.92 2.62 -2.17
CA TYR A 52 7.38 3.03 -0.87
C TYR A 52 6.07 2.30 -0.64
N ARG A 53 5.81 1.93 0.61
CA ARG A 53 4.60 1.23 1.05
C ARG A 53 4.01 2.00 2.23
N GLY A 54 2.69 2.08 2.31
CA GLY A 54 2.02 2.76 3.42
C GLY A 54 0.50 2.78 3.28
N CYS A 55 -0.15 3.68 4.01
CA CYS A 55 -1.59 3.89 3.94
C CYS A 55 -1.98 4.99 2.95
N SER A 56 -3.07 4.82 2.20
CA SER A 56 -3.52 5.76 1.17
C SER A 56 -3.74 7.20 1.68
N TRP A 57 -4.23 7.34 2.92
CA TRP A 57 -4.54 8.65 3.52
C TRP A 57 -3.31 9.54 3.75
N GLU A 58 -2.09 8.99 3.78
CA GLU A 58 -0.85 9.75 4.02
C GLU A 58 -0.51 10.74 2.89
N TYR A 59 -1.06 10.54 1.69
CA TYR A 59 -0.74 11.34 0.50
C TYR A 59 -1.94 12.07 -0.12
N GLY A 60 -2.95 12.36 0.70
CA GLY A 60 -4.14 13.08 0.23
C GLY A 60 -5.13 12.22 -0.55
N PHE A 61 -4.91 10.89 -0.63
CA PHE A 61 -5.95 9.95 -1.06
C PHE A 61 -6.94 9.74 0.09
N MET A 62 -7.76 10.76 0.33
CA MET A 62 -8.83 10.80 1.31
C MET A 62 -10.05 9.96 0.91
N THR A 63 -10.02 9.42 -0.31
CA THR A 63 -11.04 8.51 -0.86
C THR A 63 -10.39 7.22 -1.34
N PRO A 64 -11.09 6.08 -1.24
CA PRO A 64 -10.62 4.83 -1.81
C PRO A 64 -10.35 4.97 -3.31
N GLN A 65 -9.18 4.50 -3.73
CA GLN A 65 -8.76 4.38 -5.11
C GLN A 65 -9.11 3.00 -5.67
N VAL A 66 -9.02 2.85 -6.99
CA VAL A 66 -9.25 1.56 -7.65
C VAL A 66 -8.12 0.59 -7.27
N SER A 67 -8.48 -0.50 -6.59
CA SER A 67 -7.53 -1.53 -6.18
C SER A 67 -6.87 -2.21 -7.40
N PHE A 68 -5.60 -2.60 -7.25
CA PHE A 68 -4.80 -3.37 -8.20
C PHE A 68 -4.61 -2.76 -9.59
N THR A 69 -5.00 -1.49 -9.78
CA THR A 69 -4.84 -0.75 -11.02
C THR A 69 -3.77 0.32 -10.83
N PRO A 70 -2.66 0.28 -11.60
CA PRO A 70 -1.65 1.33 -11.55
C PRO A 70 -2.23 2.67 -12.01
N ILE A 71 -1.99 3.73 -11.22
CA ILE A 71 -2.29 5.10 -11.61
C ILE A 71 -1.02 5.95 -11.56
N PHE A 72 -0.92 6.97 -12.41
CA PHE A 72 0.20 7.91 -12.42
C PHE A 72 -0.25 9.25 -11.85
N GLN A 73 0.34 9.64 -10.71
CA GLN A 73 0.02 10.90 -10.03
C GLN A 73 1.23 11.37 -9.22
N HIS A 74 1.43 12.69 -9.11
CA HIS A 74 2.54 13.29 -8.33
C HIS A 74 3.94 12.76 -8.71
N ASP A 75 4.19 12.60 -10.02
CA ASP A 75 5.43 12.07 -10.59
C ASP A 75 5.82 10.69 -10.03
N ALA A 76 4.81 9.87 -9.74
CA ALA A 76 4.98 8.52 -9.24
C ALA A 76 3.89 7.59 -9.80
N MET A 77 4.23 6.32 -9.92
CA MET A 77 3.24 5.25 -10.12
C MET A 77 2.71 4.81 -8.77
N TRP A 78 1.39 4.64 -8.65
CA TRP A 78 0.71 4.19 -7.45
C TRP A 78 -0.10 2.94 -7.76
N ILE A 79 -0.10 1.98 -6.85
CA ILE A 79 -0.97 0.81 -6.86
C ILE A 79 -1.61 0.73 -5.48
N PHE A 80 -2.94 0.63 -5.43
CA PHE A 80 -3.70 0.53 -4.18
C PHE A 80 -4.25 -0.86 -3.99
N CYS A 81 -4.55 -1.24 -2.75
CA CYS A 81 -5.24 -2.48 -2.42
C CYS A 81 -5.92 -2.35 -1.05
N ASP A 82 -6.93 -3.19 -0.81
CA ASP A 82 -7.90 -3.06 0.29
C ASP A 82 -7.91 -4.25 1.26
N THR A 83 -7.05 -5.26 1.05
CA THR A 83 -6.88 -6.39 1.97
C THR A 83 -5.70 -6.16 2.93
N SER A 84 -5.72 -6.81 4.10
CA SER A 84 -4.66 -6.63 5.10
C SER A 84 -3.31 -7.12 4.56
N LEU A 85 -2.30 -6.26 4.63
CA LEU A 85 -0.92 -6.50 4.20
C LEU A 85 -0.78 -6.79 2.69
N CYS A 86 -1.78 -6.41 1.89
CA CYS A 86 -1.83 -6.59 0.44
C CYS A 86 -0.68 -5.90 -0.30
N ASN A 87 -0.14 -4.84 0.30
CA ASN A 87 1.04 -4.14 -0.18
C ASN A 87 2.34 -4.86 0.24
N GLY A 88 2.36 -6.18 0.37
CA GLY A 88 3.57 -6.97 0.66
C GLY A 88 4.37 -7.36 -0.59
N ASN A 89 3.73 -7.44 -1.75
CA ASN A 89 4.37 -7.73 -3.04
C ASN A 89 4.33 -6.47 -3.93
N ALA A 90 5.26 -6.31 -4.88
CA ALA A 90 5.36 -5.19 -5.81
C ALA A 90 4.09 -4.94 -6.65
N ASN A 91 3.28 -5.98 -6.88
CA ASN A 91 2.07 -5.84 -7.68
C ASN A 91 0.83 -5.40 -6.88
N ALA A 92 0.93 -5.39 -5.54
CA ALA A 92 -0.22 -5.49 -4.64
C ALA A 92 -1.09 -6.71 -4.99
N SER A 93 -1.37 -7.58 -4.03
CA SER A 93 -2.24 -8.74 -4.27
C SER A 93 -3.35 -8.80 -3.23
N PRO A 94 -4.55 -9.28 -3.58
CA PRO A 94 -5.59 -9.59 -2.62
C PRO A 94 -5.08 -10.48 -1.47
#